data_AF-A0A9W4WEE1-F1
#
_entry.id   AF-A0A9W4WEE1-F1
#
_cell.length_a   1.000
_cell.length_b   1.000
_cell.length_c   1.000
_cell.angle_alpha   90.00
_cell.angle_beta   90.00
_cell.angle_gamma   90.00
#
_symmetry.space_group_name_H-M   'P 1'
#
loop_
_entity.id
_entity.type
_entity.pdbx_description
1 polymer ?
#
loop_
_entity_poly.entity_id
_entity_poly.type
_entity_poly.pdbx_seq_one_letter_code
_entity_poly.pdbx_strand_id
1 'polypeptide(L)'
;MVTLNPYISQLDPHLHSFSRVRKKSAFLLTVILAAAAKAFNPALNKKLRDHAEDMLADSFLRGLKSIETAQAIMIMTYWKDPEDTRAWMYLGYIIRMGMELGWHRLAPYSLKTSDIGTDHEIREARNIERTWLVLFVYDRSMSLQTGKPWMIERSGFIESVEAWCKDPTAISNDRLLGALVTLRLLSSEVFRLLGSRSNRARAGQLHTLESLLAIINGRIEEWEGRWLKLADQDSCHPFLIQFYGTHLRLQLFSLPLQETLDQPDEGSSHRMEALWVSYSSALEMLHLICRHSSWLYFAQDSVHVMTAYSAAFLIKLLMSAPESVTRQIEPAIRSAISGAAVVFSQQAAPPGSSCALQAKFLDNITTRFPKERSYVHGRGQDQSIAVQAGERFTISSTQPNCDDSRWDSSETASFIAPIRGANIAETGLTFESAEEATWASLIAEAGFSAQDGVFFG
;
A
#
# COMPACT_ATOMS: atom_id res chain seq x y z
N MET A 1 17.66 16.53 6.14
CA MET A 1 16.29 16.95 6.50
C MET A 1 15.56 17.59 5.33
N VAL A 2 16.11 18.62 4.68
CA VAL A 2 15.43 19.34 3.57
C VAL A 2 14.95 18.43 2.44
N THR A 3 15.73 17.42 2.04
CA THR A 3 15.36 16.55 0.90
C THR A 3 14.44 15.39 1.27
N LEU A 4 14.74 14.64 2.34
CA LEU A 4 14.02 13.40 2.69
C LEU A 4 12.79 13.63 3.59
N ASN A 5 12.84 14.64 4.46
CA ASN A 5 11.77 14.88 5.42
C ASN A 5 10.42 15.27 4.79
N PRO A 6 10.36 16.01 3.65
CA PRO A 6 9.11 16.27 2.94
C PRO A 6 8.30 15.01 2.55
N TYR A 7 8.95 13.84 2.43
CA TYR A 7 8.24 12.60 2.13
C TYR A 7 7.57 12.00 3.38
N ILE A 8 8.22 12.09 4.54
CA ILE A 8 7.80 11.39 5.78
C ILE A 8 7.01 12.28 6.75
N SER A 9 7.11 13.61 6.59
CA SER A 9 6.50 14.61 7.48
C SER A 9 6.74 14.41 8.98
N GLN A 10 7.88 13.82 9.35
CA GLN A 10 8.11 13.34 10.72
C GLN A 10 8.87 14.34 11.59
N LEU A 11 9.92 14.97 11.05
CA LEU A 11 10.83 15.80 11.84
C LEU A 11 10.52 17.28 11.67
N ASP A 12 10.48 18.04 12.76
CA ASP A 12 10.45 19.52 12.70
C ASP A 12 11.87 20.06 12.48
N PRO A 13 12.19 20.77 11.37
CA PRO A 13 13.52 21.32 11.12
C PRO A 13 13.99 22.35 12.15
N HIS A 14 13.08 23.07 12.80
CA HIS A 14 13.42 24.03 13.87
C HIS A 14 13.80 23.31 15.16
N LEU A 15 13.26 22.12 15.39
CA LEU A 15 13.60 21.28 16.53
C LEU A 15 14.81 20.40 16.23
N HIS A 16 14.77 19.61 15.15
CA HIS A 16 15.69 18.52 14.86
C HIS A 16 16.99 18.95 14.17
N SER A 17 17.62 20.05 14.63
CA SER A 17 18.96 20.43 14.15
C SER A 17 19.99 19.32 14.41
N PHE A 18 21.06 19.26 13.60
CA PHE A 18 22.14 18.28 13.75
C PHE A 18 22.70 18.27 15.19
N SER A 19 23.00 19.45 15.73
CA SER A 19 23.53 19.61 17.10
C SER A 19 22.57 19.09 18.16
N ARG A 20 21.26 19.36 18.01
CA ARG A 20 20.25 18.89 18.97
C ARG A 20 20.11 17.38 18.90
N VAL A 21 19.88 16.81 17.72
CA VAL A 21 19.67 15.37 17.55
C VAL A 21 20.89 14.60 18.06
N ARG A 22 22.11 15.05 17.73
CA ARG A 22 23.36 14.48 18.23
C ARG A 22 23.44 14.43 19.77
N LYS A 23 22.95 15.48 20.44
CA LYS A 23 22.93 15.56 21.90
C LYS A 23 21.81 14.72 22.52
N LYS A 24 20.64 14.65 21.86
CA LYS A 24 19.42 14.02 22.38
C LYS A 24 19.36 12.52 22.15
N SER A 25 19.71 12.04 20.96
CA SER A 25 19.62 10.63 20.62
C SER A 25 20.64 10.26 19.55
N ALA A 26 21.66 9.50 19.95
CA ALA A 26 22.62 8.91 19.03
C ALA A 26 21.91 7.96 18.04
N PHE A 27 20.88 7.23 18.49
CA PHE A 27 20.15 6.30 17.64
C PHE A 27 19.41 7.01 16.51
N LEU A 28 18.64 8.07 16.82
CA LEU A 28 17.95 8.87 15.82
C LEU A 28 18.94 9.53 14.85
N LEU A 29 20.07 10.05 15.35
CA LEU A 29 21.11 10.60 14.49
C LEU A 29 21.64 9.54 13.51
N THR A 30 22.02 8.36 14.01
CA THR A 30 22.55 7.27 13.20
C THR A 30 21.58 6.87 12.10
N VAL A 31 20.29 6.73 12.40
CA VAL A 31 19.28 6.38 11.41
C VAL A 31 19.08 7.49 10.36
N ILE A 32 19.03 8.76 10.77
CA ILE A 32 18.96 9.89 9.83
C ILE A 32 20.16 9.88 8.88
N LEU A 33 21.36 9.61 9.41
CA LEU A 33 22.58 9.49 8.61
C LEU A 33 22.53 8.27 7.69
N ALA A 34 22.02 7.13 8.14
CA ALA A 34 21.86 5.92 7.32
C ALA A 34 20.93 6.16 6.13
N ALA A 35 19.76 6.78 6.37
CA ALA A 35 18.79 7.14 5.33
C ALA A 35 19.40 8.13 4.33
N ALA A 36 20.08 9.18 4.80
CA ALA A 36 20.76 10.13 3.94
C ALA A 36 21.91 9.47 3.13
N ALA A 37 22.69 8.59 3.77
CA ALA A 37 23.79 7.89 3.11
C ALA A 37 23.28 7.00 1.96
N LYS A 38 22.07 6.42 2.05
CA LYS A 38 21.48 5.63 0.95
C LYS A 38 21.45 6.44 -0.35
N ALA A 39 21.11 7.72 -0.25
CA ALA A 39 20.95 8.59 -1.41
C ALA A 39 22.25 9.33 -1.81
N PHE A 40 23.03 9.80 -0.81
CA PHE A 40 24.14 10.74 -1.05
C PHE A 40 25.53 10.13 -0.84
N ASN A 41 25.65 9.02 -0.11
CA ASN A 41 26.93 8.34 0.11
C ASN A 41 26.73 6.83 0.30
N PRO A 42 26.40 6.08 -0.78
CA PRO A 42 26.01 4.68 -0.68
C PRO A 42 27.09 3.79 -0.04
N ALA A 43 28.36 4.18 -0.13
CA ALA A 43 29.48 3.46 0.48
C ALA A 43 29.40 3.39 2.02
N LEU A 44 28.76 4.37 2.66
CA LEU A 44 28.57 4.40 4.12
C LEU A 44 27.24 3.81 4.56
N ASN A 45 26.26 3.68 3.66
CA ASN A 45 24.89 3.29 3.99
C ASN A 45 24.84 1.95 4.75
N LYS A 46 25.52 0.91 4.25
CA LYS A 46 25.52 -0.40 4.91
C LYS A 46 26.06 -0.32 6.34
N LYS A 47 27.22 0.31 6.54
CA LYS A 47 27.85 0.42 7.88
C LYS A 47 26.98 1.18 8.87
N LEU A 48 26.35 2.27 8.42
CA LEU A 48 25.44 3.07 9.25
C LEU A 48 24.16 2.31 9.57
N ARG A 49 23.63 1.53 8.62
CA ARG A 49 22.46 0.67 8.82
C ARG A 49 22.75 -0.46 9.80
N ASP A 50 23.86 -1.18 9.62
CA ASP A 50 24.29 -2.24 10.55
C ASP A 50 24.41 -1.67 11.98
N HIS A 51 25.03 -0.49 12.12
CA HIS A 51 25.12 0.18 13.43
C HIS A 51 23.74 0.58 13.99
N ALA A 52 22.81 1.04 13.15
CA ALA A 52 21.45 1.35 13.58
C ALA A 52 20.69 0.10 14.06
N GLU A 53 20.87 -1.05 13.41
CA GLU A 53 20.30 -2.34 13.83
C GLU A 53 20.85 -2.77 15.21
N ASP A 54 22.16 -2.61 15.44
CA ASP A 54 22.76 -2.89 16.76
C ASP A 54 22.14 -1.99 17.85
N MET A 55 21.95 -0.70 17.55
CA MET A 55 21.32 0.25 18.48
C MET A 55 19.85 -0.07 18.73
N LEU A 56 19.12 -0.54 17.70
CA LEU A 56 17.75 -1.01 17.84
C LEU A 56 17.68 -2.24 18.77
N ALA A 57 18.58 -3.21 18.57
CA ALA A 57 18.66 -4.39 19.41
C ALA A 57 18.95 -4.03 20.88
N ASP A 58 19.93 -3.16 21.15
CA ASP A 58 20.23 -2.67 22.51
C ASP A 58 19.02 -1.94 23.11
N SER A 59 18.41 -1.04 22.35
CA SER A 59 17.23 -0.27 22.80
C SER A 59 16.06 -1.20 23.17
N PHE A 60 15.83 -2.24 22.37
CA PHE A 60 14.79 -3.23 22.61
C PHE A 60 15.09 -4.05 23.87
N LEU A 61 16.31 -4.61 23.98
CA LEU A 61 16.75 -5.42 25.14
C LEU A 61 16.66 -4.65 26.45
N ARG A 62 17.00 -3.36 26.43
CA ARG A 62 16.96 -2.48 27.61
C ARG A 62 15.57 -1.88 27.88
N GLY A 63 14.61 -2.09 26.98
CA GLY A 63 13.26 -1.54 27.10
C GLY A 63 13.22 -0.01 27.08
N LEU A 64 14.14 0.64 26.35
CA LEU A 64 14.16 2.10 26.24
C LEU A 64 12.95 2.60 25.45
N LYS A 65 12.32 3.67 25.95
CA LYS A 65 11.14 4.27 25.34
C LYS A 65 11.31 5.77 25.29
N SER A 66 11.37 6.32 24.09
CA SER A 66 11.39 7.76 23.86
C SER A 66 10.81 8.09 22.50
N ILE A 67 10.44 9.35 22.31
CA ILE A 67 10.01 9.86 21.00
C ILE A 67 11.10 9.67 19.94
N GLU A 68 12.37 9.92 20.28
CA GLU A 68 13.48 9.76 19.35
C GLU A 68 13.70 8.30 18.97
N THR A 69 13.45 7.37 19.89
CA THR A 69 13.53 5.93 19.63
C THR A 69 12.43 5.51 18.65
N ALA A 70 11.18 5.93 18.91
CA ALA A 70 10.06 5.71 18.01
C ALA A 70 10.34 6.26 16.60
N GLN A 71 10.78 7.52 16.53
CA GLN A 71 11.11 8.21 15.29
C GLN A 71 12.26 7.53 14.52
N ALA A 72 13.28 7.04 15.22
CA ALA A 72 14.38 6.31 14.62
C ALA A 72 13.89 5.03 13.96
N ILE A 73 13.10 4.21 14.68
CA ILE A 73 12.57 2.96 14.15
C ILE A 73 11.66 3.21 12.94
N MET A 74 10.84 4.27 12.95
CA MET A 74 10.01 4.65 11.80
C MET A 74 10.87 5.01 10.57
N ILE A 75 11.97 5.75 10.75
CA ILE A 75 12.84 6.12 9.63
C ILE A 75 13.52 4.90 9.01
N MET A 76 13.82 3.88 9.82
CA MET A 76 14.39 2.62 9.31
C MET A 76 13.44 1.89 8.34
N THR A 77 12.12 2.14 8.39
CA THR A 77 11.15 1.42 7.54
C THR A 77 10.79 2.12 6.24
N TYR A 78 11.03 3.43 6.09
CA TYR A 78 10.61 4.20 4.90
C TYR A 78 11.45 3.92 3.65
N TRP A 79 12.74 3.63 3.85
CA TRP A 79 13.72 3.33 2.81
C TRP A 79 14.47 2.04 3.16
N LYS A 80 13.72 1.03 3.59
CA LYS A 80 14.28 -0.26 3.99
C LYS A 80 14.89 -0.98 2.78
N ASP A 81 15.59 -2.07 3.02
CA ASP A 81 15.97 -2.95 1.93
C ASP A 81 14.74 -3.76 1.48
N PRO A 82 14.65 -4.17 0.20
CA PRO A 82 13.51 -4.93 -0.32
C PRO A 82 13.22 -6.19 0.52
N GLU A 83 14.27 -6.92 0.88
CA GLU A 83 14.23 -8.16 1.67
C GLU A 83 13.76 -7.97 3.13
N ASP A 84 13.74 -6.73 3.63
CA ASP A 84 13.31 -6.48 5.01
C ASP A 84 11.78 -6.50 5.12
N THR A 85 11.23 -7.57 5.68
CA THR A 85 9.78 -7.75 5.87
C THR A 85 9.28 -7.33 7.27
N ARG A 86 10.15 -6.72 8.10
CA ARG A 86 9.89 -6.46 9.53
C ARG A 86 9.07 -5.19 9.79
N ALA A 87 8.75 -4.40 8.78
CA ALA A 87 8.10 -3.09 8.92
C ALA A 87 6.81 -3.13 9.77
N TRP A 88 5.93 -4.12 9.57
CA TRP A 88 4.69 -4.24 10.36
C TRP A 88 4.97 -4.58 11.84
N MET A 89 6.00 -5.38 12.12
CA MET A 89 6.38 -5.72 13.50
C MET A 89 6.97 -4.51 14.23
N TYR A 90 7.84 -3.75 13.55
CA TYR A 90 8.38 -2.50 14.05
C TYR A 90 7.29 -1.49 14.34
N LEU A 91 6.33 -1.35 13.43
CA LEU A 91 5.20 -0.46 13.63
C LEU A 91 4.40 -0.84 14.88
N GLY A 92 4.08 -2.12 15.07
CA GLY A 92 3.41 -2.59 16.28
C GLY A 92 4.22 -2.34 17.57
N TYR A 93 5.55 -2.47 17.52
CA TYR A 93 6.41 -2.13 18.65
C TYR A 93 6.35 -0.63 19.00
N ILE A 94 6.47 0.24 18.00
CA ILE A 94 6.44 1.69 18.20
C ILE A 94 5.05 2.15 18.67
N ILE A 95 3.96 1.58 18.16
CA ILE A 95 2.60 1.92 18.59
C ILE A 95 2.41 1.61 20.08
N ARG A 96 2.86 0.42 20.54
CA ARG A 96 2.84 0.06 21.96
C ARG A 96 3.72 0.98 22.80
N MET A 97 4.90 1.37 22.30
CA MET A 97 5.74 2.38 22.95
C MET A 97 5.01 3.71 23.11
N GLY A 98 4.35 4.20 22.06
CA GLY A 98 3.53 5.43 22.12
C GLY A 98 2.35 5.31 23.07
N MET A 99 1.73 4.13 23.18
CA MET A 99 0.67 3.88 24.16
C MET A 99 1.19 3.97 25.60
N GLU A 100 2.34 3.36 25.89
CA GLU A 100 3.00 3.46 27.21
C GLU A 100 3.39 4.91 27.55
N LEU A 101 3.84 5.68 26.56
CA LEU A 101 4.15 7.11 26.70
C LEU A 101 2.90 8.01 26.74
N GLY A 102 1.69 7.42 26.64
CA GLY A 102 0.43 8.12 26.81
C GLY A 102 -0.10 8.85 25.58
N TRP A 103 0.47 8.66 24.39
CA TRP A 103 0.11 9.41 23.17
C TRP A 103 -1.32 9.12 22.69
N HIS A 104 -1.84 7.93 22.99
CA HIS A 104 -3.24 7.56 22.75
C HIS A 104 -4.26 8.39 23.55
N ARG A 105 -3.81 9.15 24.56
CA ARG A 105 -4.63 10.01 25.44
C ARG A 105 -4.51 11.50 25.10
N LEU A 106 -3.87 11.86 23.98
CA LEU A 106 -3.81 13.25 23.53
C LEU A 106 -5.22 13.83 23.39
N ALA A 107 -5.41 15.03 23.94
CA ALA A 107 -6.70 15.73 23.91
C ALA A 107 -6.99 16.27 22.51
N PRO A 108 -8.28 16.50 22.16
CA PRO A 108 -8.64 17.19 20.93
C PRO A 108 -7.89 18.52 20.79
N TYR A 109 -7.30 18.77 19.64
CA TYR A 109 -6.50 19.97 19.40
C TYR A 109 -7.39 21.22 19.32
N SER A 110 -6.94 22.30 19.96
CA SER A 110 -7.59 23.60 19.94
C SER A 110 -6.57 24.71 19.73
N LEU A 111 -6.87 25.64 18.83
CA LEU A 111 -6.00 26.81 18.57
C LEU A 111 -5.89 27.76 19.77
N LYS A 112 -6.77 27.63 20.78
CA LYS A 112 -6.74 28.47 21.99
C LYS A 112 -5.78 27.98 23.06
N THR A 113 -5.32 26.73 22.96
CA THR A 113 -4.41 26.11 23.93
C THR A 113 -2.93 26.25 23.55
N SER A 114 -2.62 26.68 22.32
CA SER A 114 -1.24 26.82 21.82
C SER A 114 -0.48 28.04 22.35
N ASP A 115 -1.11 28.95 23.09
CA ASP A 115 -0.50 30.20 23.56
C ASP A 115 0.24 30.10 24.91
N ILE A 116 0.28 28.91 25.53
CA ILE A 116 0.88 28.71 26.86
C ILE A 116 2.24 28.00 26.71
N GLY A 117 3.32 28.77 26.63
CA GLY A 117 4.69 28.26 26.64
C GLY A 117 5.64 29.03 25.73
N THR A 118 6.93 28.71 25.80
CA THR A 118 7.92 29.16 24.82
C THR A 118 7.73 28.44 23.48
N ASP A 119 8.16 29.05 22.35
CA ASP A 119 8.13 28.38 21.02
C ASP A 119 8.80 26.99 21.07
N HIS A 120 9.87 26.86 21.85
CA HIS A 120 10.57 25.59 22.04
C HIS A 120 9.71 24.53 22.73
N GLU A 121 8.99 24.87 23.79
CA GLU A 121 8.08 23.96 24.50
C GLU A 121 6.89 23.56 23.62
N ILE A 122 6.33 24.51 22.87
CA ILE A 122 5.24 24.26 21.91
C ILE A 122 5.70 23.26 20.85
N ARG A 123 6.90 23.44 20.29
CA ARG A 123 7.46 22.51 19.29
C ARG A 123 7.74 21.12 19.84
N GLU A 124 8.16 21.00 21.10
CA GLU A 124 8.33 19.70 21.77
C GLU A 124 6.99 18.98 21.94
N ALA A 125 5.94 19.68 22.39
CA ALA A 125 4.60 19.11 22.47
C ALA A 125 4.10 18.65 21.09
N ARG A 126 4.26 19.52 20.07
CA ARG A 126 3.93 19.19 18.68
C ARG A 126 4.75 18.04 18.11
N ASN A 127 5.97 17.80 18.60
CA ASN A 127 6.77 16.66 18.17
C ASN A 127 6.08 15.34 18.50
N ILE A 128 5.52 15.24 19.71
CA ILE A 128 4.75 14.07 20.18
C ILE A 128 3.49 13.90 19.33
N GLU A 129 2.70 14.96 19.20
CA GLU A 129 1.50 15.03 18.38
C GLU A 129 1.76 14.58 16.93
N ARG A 130 2.77 15.16 16.29
CA ARG A 130 3.19 14.82 14.93
C ARG A 130 3.57 13.36 14.81
N THR A 131 4.40 12.86 15.73
CA THR A 131 4.83 11.45 15.71
C THR A 131 3.63 10.50 15.80
N TRP A 132 2.64 10.83 16.64
CA TRP A 132 1.42 10.04 16.74
C TRP A 132 0.55 10.09 15.48
N LEU A 133 0.40 11.26 14.86
CA LEU A 133 -0.32 11.41 13.58
C LEU A 133 0.38 10.64 12.44
N VAL A 134 1.72 10.69 12.36
CA VAL A 134 2.47 9.91 11.37
C VAL A 134 2.27 8.41 11.61
N LEU A 135 2.32 7.95 12.86
CA LEU A 135 2.04 6.55 13.19
C LEU A 135 0.62 6.13 12.81
N PHE A 136 -0.39 6.98 13.03
CA PHE A 136 -1.76 6.73 12.59
C PHE A 136 -1.84 6.54 11.07
N VAL A 137 -1.21 7.42 10.29
CA VAL A 137 -1.15 7.29 8.83
C VAL A 137 -0.45 6.00 8.42
N TYR A 138 0.66 5.65 9.08
CA TYR A 138 1.44 4.48 8.74
C TYR A 138 0.68 3.18 9.07
N ASP A 139 0.04 3.11 10.24
CA ASP A 139 -0.80 2.00 10.70
C ASP A 139 -1.95 1.72 9.72
N ARG A 140 -2.67 2.77 9.31
CA ARG A 140 -3.73 2.65 8.32
C ARG A 140 -3.22 2.25 6.93
N SER A 141 -2.06 2.78 6.52
CA SER A 141 -1.46 2.42 5.23
C SER A 141 -1.02 0.96 5.19
N MET A 142 -0.38 0.47 6.26
CA MET A 142 0.06 -0.92 6.38
C MET A 142 -1.12 -1.88 6.47
N SER A 143 -2.16 -1.53 7.24
CA SER A 143 -3.39 -2.33 7.31
C SER A 143 -4.05 -2.45 5.94
N LEU A 144 -4.17 -1.35 5.20
CA LEU A 144 -4.73 -1.33 3.86
C LEU A 144 -3.91 -2.18 2.87
N GLN A 145 -2.58 -2.13 2.96
CA GLN A 145 -1.70 -2.87 2.07
C GLN A 145 -1.67 -4.37 2.36
N THR A 146 -1.72 -4.77 3.64
CA THR A 146 -1.46 -6.16 4.06
C THR A 146 -2.71 -6.92 4.48
N GLY A 147 -3.87 -6.26 4.57
CA GLY A 147 -5.11 -6.82 5.13
C GLY A 147 -5.08 -7.01 6.65
N LYS A 148 -3.93 -6.79 7.31
CA LYS A 148 -3.78 -6.92 8.77
C LYS A 148 -4.60 -5.87 9.49
N PRO A 149 -5.10 -6.14 10.72
CA PRO A 149 -5.81 -5.14 11.50
C PRO A 149 -4.91 -3.97 11.84
N TRP A 150 -5.50 -2.79 11.89
CA TRP A 150 -4.86 -1.59 12.41
C TRP A 150 -4.88 -1.58 13.95
N MET A 151 -3.94 -0.84 14.57
CA MET A 151 -3.71 -0.87 16.02
C MET A 151 -4.06 0.44 16.73
N ILE A 152 -4.10 1.57 16.02
CA ILE A 152 -4.43 2.88 16.59
C ILE A 152 -5.93 3.14 16.44
N GLU A 153 -6.63 3.43 17.53
CA GLU A 153 -8.03 3.85 17.47
C GLU A 153 -8.19 5.32 17.05
N ARG A 154 -9.36 5.65 16.50
CA ARG A 154 -9.71 7.06 16.24
C ARG A 154 -9.84 7.79 17.58
N SER A 155 -9.39 9.04 17.62
CA SER A 155 -9.51 9.91 18.80
C SER A 155 -9.86 11.33 18.37
N GLY A 156 -10.41 12.12 19.29
CA GLY A 156 -10.72 13.53 19.01
C GLY A 156 -9.47 14.35 18.64
N PHE A 157 -8.27 13.94 19.07
CA PHE A 157 -7.01 14.52 18.61
C PHE A 157 -6.76 14.24 17.11
N ILE A 158 -6.88 12.99 16.67
CA ILE A 158 -6.70 12.62 15.24
C ILE A 158 -7.74 13.33 14.37
N GLU A 159 -8.98 13.45 14.85
CA GLU A 159 -10.07 14.10 14.11
C GLU A 159 -9.95 15.63 14.05
N SER A 160 -9.14 16.25 14.92
CA SER A 160 -8.87 17.69 14.93
C SER A 160 -7.61 18.06 14.15
N VAL A 161 -7.08 17.16 13.31
CA VAL A 161 -5.85 17.38 12.53
C VAL A 161 -5.88 18.63 11.65
N GLU A 162 -7.04 19.01 11.11
CA GLU A 162 -7.14 20.22 10.29
C GLU A 162 -6.87 21.50 11.09
N ALA A 163 -7.31 21.55 12.35
CA ALA A 163 -6.98 22.65 13.25
C ALA A 163 -5.49 22.63 13.59
N TRP A 164 -4.94 21.44 13.86
CA TRP A 164 -3.52 21.25 14.14
C TRP A 164 -2.59 21.71 13.00
N CYS A 165 -3.02 21.54 11.75
CA CYS A 165 -2.28 21.99 10.55
C CYS A 165 -2.36 23.50 10.30
N LYS A 166 -3.34 24.18 10.89
CA LYS A 166 -3.55 25.63 10.76
C LYS A 166 -2.89 26.41 11.90
N ASP A 167 -2.25 25.73 12.84
CA ASP A 167 -1.55 26.36 13.94
C ASP A 167 -0.41 27.27 13.43
N PRO A 168 -0.15 28.43 14.06
CA PRO A 168 0.95 29.32 13.68
C PRO A 168 2.34 28.67 13.69
N THR A 169 2.55 27.65 14.53
CA THR A 169 3.82 26.92 14.62
C THR A 169 3.94 25.76 13.64
N ALA A 170 2.89 25.51 12.84
CA ALA A 170 2.87 24.44 11.84
C ALA A 170 3.86 24.69 10.70
N ILE A 171 4.56 23.63 10.29
CA ILE A 171 5.49 23.67 9.15
C ILE A 171 4.82 23.17 7.86
N SER A 172 5.46 23.36 6.70
CA SER A 172 4.91 22.89 5.41
C SER A 172 4.57 21.40 5.41
N ASN A 173 5.42 20.57 6.03
CA ASN A 173 5.22 19.13 6.14
C ASN A 173 3.99 18.74 6.97
N ASP A 174 3.55 19.59 7.91
CA ASP A 174 2.35 19.34 8.71
C ASP A 174 1.10 19.36 7.83
N ARG A 175 1.11 20.16 6.74
CA ARG A 175 0.00 20.22 5.78
C ARG A 175 -0.13 18.93 4.98
N LEU A 176 0.99 18.37 4.50
CA LEU A 176 0.97 17.05 3.87
C LEU A 176 0.50 15.98 4.87
N LEU A 177 0.97 16.02 6.11
CA LEU A 177 0.53 15.07 7.14
C LEU A 177 -0.98 15.17 7.38
N GLY A 178 -1.54 16.38 7.47
CA GLY A 178 -2.99 16.58 7.57
C GLY A 178 -3.77 16.03 6.37
N ALA A 179 -3.24 16.20 5.16
CA ALA A 179 -3.80 15.59 3.96
C ALA A 179 -3.85 14.07 4.10
N LEU A 180 -2.74 13.44 4.50
CA LEU A 180 -2.66 11.98 4.65
C LEU A 180 -3.54 11.46 5.80
N VAL A 181 -3.60 12.14 6.94
CA VAL A 181 -4.48 11.76 8.06
C VAL A 181 -5.95 11.81 7.62
N THR A 182 -6.39 12.89 6.97
CA THR A 182 -7.77 13.03 6.50
C THR A 182 -8.11 12.01 5.41
N LEU A 183 -7.16 11.69 4.53
CA LEU A 183 -7.32 10.62 3.53
C LEU A 183 -7.51 9.24 4.20
N ARG A 184 -6.74 8.95 5.26
CA ARG A 184 -6.84 7.69 6.00
C ARG A 184 -8.11 7.58 6.83
N LEU A 185 -8.58 8.70 7.41
CA LEU A 185 -9.89 8.76 8.06
C LEU A 185 -11.02 8.47 7.06
N LEU A 186 -10.94 9.06 5.86
CA LEU A 186 -11.88 8.78 4.78
C LEU A 186 -11.85 7.29 4.41
N SER A 187 -10.68 6.72 4.11
CA SER A 187 -10.57 5.31 3.69
C SER A 187 -11.04 4.33 4.77
N SER A 188 -10.68 4.54 6.03
CA SER A 188 -11.07 3.62 7.12
C SER A 188 -12.58 3.54 7.30
N GLU A 189 -13.30 4.66 7.13
CA GLU A 189 -14.76 4.66 7.22
C GLU A 189 -15.39 3.82 6.10
N VAL A 190 -14.85 3.92 4.89
CA VAL A 190 -15.27 3.12 3.74
C VAL A 190 -15.06 1.64 3.99
N PHE A 191 -13.83 1.23 4.32
CA PHE A 191 -13.51 -0.19 4.56
C PHE A 191 -14.28 -0.78 5.75
N ARG A 192 -14.59 0.01 6.78
CA ARG A 192 -15.44 -0.42 7.89
C ARG A 192 -16.88 -0.69 7.43
N LEU A 193 -17.43 0.18 6.58
CA LEU A 193 -18.77 0.01 6.01
C LEU A 193 -18.84 -1.17 5.04
N LEU A 194 -17.75 -1.47 4.33
CA LEU A 194 -17.64 -2.63 3.43
C LEU A 194 -17.42 -3.94 4.19
N GLY A 195 -16.48 -3.99 5.13
CA GLY A 195 -16.14 -5.19 5.90
C GLY A 195 -17.23 -5.68 6.85
N SER A 196 -18.09 -4.78 7.35
CA SER A 196 -19.25 -5.13 8.20
C SER A 196 -20.39 -5.85 7.43
N ARG A 197 -20.32 -5.92 6.09
CA ARG A 197 -21.42 -6.39 5.22
C ARG A 197 -21.36 -7.87 4.82
N SER A 198 -20.50 -8.66 5.45
CA SER A 198 -20.45 -10.13 5.30
C SER A 198 -21.60 -10.83 6.04
N ASN A 199 -22.84 -10.57 5.61
CA ASN A 199 -24.05 -11.43 5.69
C ASN A 199 -25.30 -10.54 5.57
N ARG A 200 -25.86 -10.39 4.36
CA ARG A 200 -27.31 -10.40 4.03
C ARG A 200 -27.63 -9.70 2.69
N ALA A 201 -28.14 -10.48 1.73
CA ALA A 201 -28.88 -10.10 0.51
C ALA A 201 -28.10 -9.34 -0.60
N ARG A 202 -27.63 -10.11 -1.59
CA ARG A 202 -26.68 -9.71 -2.66
C ARG A 202 -27.12 -8.64 -3.67
N ALA A 203 -28.42 -8.39 -3.89
CA ALA A 203 -28.86 -7.44 -4.93
C ALA A 203 -29.00 -5.99 -4.43
N GLY A 204 -29.66 -5.76 -3.28
CA GLY A 204 -29.77 -4.42 -2.68
C GLY A 204 -28.44 -3.86 -2.15
N GLN A 205 -27.45 -4.74 -1.96
CA GLN A 205 -26.11 -4.39 -1.49
C GLN A 205 -25.25 -3.73 -2.57
N LEU A 206 -25.40 -4.09 -3.84
CA LEU A 206 -24.63 -3.53 -4.96
C LEU A 206 -24.98 -2.07 -5.22
N HIS A 207 -26.26 -1.72 -5.32
CA HIS A 207 -26.68 -0.31 -5.47
C HIS A 207 -26.24 0.59 -4.30
N THR A 208 -26.17 0.03 -3.10
CA THR A 208 -25.67 0.74 -1.91
C THR A 208 -24.15 0.91 -1.98
N LEU A 209 -23.41 -0.05 -2.56
CA LEU A 209 -21.97 0.04 -2.81
C LEU A 209 -21.64 1.07 -3.88
N GLU A 210 -22.37 1.06 -5.00
CA GLU A 210 -22.23 2.00 -6.12
C GLU A 210 -22.43 3.45 -5.66
N SER A 211 -23.53 3.70 -4.94
CA SER A 211 -23.84 5.02 -4.39
C SER A 211 -22.76 5.49 -3.41
N LEU A 212 -22.24 4.57 -2.60
CA LEU A 212 -21.16 4.84 -1.66
C LEU A 212 -19.85 5.19 -2.39
N LEU A 213 -19.49 4.43 -3.42
CA LEU A 213 -18.30 4.69 -4.24
C LEU A 213 -18.39 6.04 -4.97
N ALA A 214 -19.55 6.40 -5.53
CA ALA A 214 -19.77 7.69 -6.16
C ALA A 214 -19.57 8.86 -5.17
N ILE A 215 -20.16 8.75 -3.96
CA ILE A 215 -19.96 9.74 -2.88
C ILE A 215 -18.48 9.84 -2.50
N ILE A 216 -17.80 8.70 -2.34
CA ILE A 216 -16.40 8.69 -1.94
C ILE A 216 -15.52 9.28 -3.03
N ASN A 217 -15.78 9.00 -4.31
CA ASN A 217 -15.02 9.60 -5.40
C ASN A 217 -15.08 11.13 -5.35
N GLY A 218 -16.28 11.70 -5.19
CA GLY A 218 -16.43 13.14 -5.01
C GLY A 218 -15.69 13.68 -3.78
N ARG A 219 -15.66 12.93 -2.67
CA ARG A 219 -14.90 13.29 -1.46
C ARG A 219 -13.39 13.23 -1.67
N ILE A 220 -12.88 12.30 -2.48
CA ILE A 220 -11.46 12.22 -2.84
C ILE A 220 -11.07 13.40 -3.73
N GLU A 221 -11.90 13.74 -4.73
CA GLU A 221 -11.67 14.90 -5.62
C GLU A 221 -11.68 16.21 -4.84
N GLU A 222 -12.65 16.40 -3.93
CA GLU A 222 -12.70 17.57 -3.05
C GLU A 222 -11.50 17.62 -2.10
N TRP A 223 -11.11 16.47 -1.53
CA TRP A 223 -9.92 16.33 -0.69
C TRP A 223 -8.66 16.75 -1.45
N GLU A 224 -8.47 16.25 -2.67
CA GLU A 224 -7.31 16.54 -3.50
C GLU A 224 -7.25 18.03 -3.83
N GLY A 225 -8.35 18.61 -4.34
CA GLY A 225 -8.42 20.02 -4.70
C GLY A 225 -8.21 20.97 -3.51
N ARG A 226 -8.62 20.57 -2.30
CA ARG A 226 -8.41 21.35 -1.08
C ARG A 226 -6.95 21.31 -0.64
N TRP A 227 -6.37 20.11 -0.54
CA TRP A 227 -5.01 19.96 -0.02
C TRP A 227 -3.94 20.40 -1.00
N LEU A 228 -4.18 20.31 -2.32
CA LEU A 228 -3.30 20.89 -3.32
C LEU A 228 -3.15 22.41 -3.18
N LYS A 229 -4.22 23.13 -2.83
CA LYS A 229 -4.15 24.58 -2.58
C LYS A 229 -3.33 24.95 -1.35
N LEU A 230 -3.25 24.04 -0.38
CA LEU A 230 -2.50 24.21 0.87
C LEU A 230 -1.08 23.64 0.78
N ALA A 231 -0.79 22.85 -0.25
CA ALA A 231 0.50 22.20 -0.42
C ALA A 231 1.60 23.22 -0.74
N ASP A 232 2.79 22.89 -0.27
CA ASP A 232 4.02 23.59 -0.64
C ASP A 232 4.38 23.23 -2.09
N GLN A 233 4.20 24.16 -3.02
CA GLN A 233 4.28 23.92 -4.46
C GLN A 233 5.71 23.60 -4.93
N ASP A 234 6.72 24.02 -4.16
CA ASP A 234 8.13 23.82 -4.49
C ASP A 234 8.68 22.48 -3.94
N SER A 235 7.80 21.64 -3.37
CA SER A 235 8.14 20.37 -2.73
C SER A 235 7.54 19.16 -3.45
N CYS A 236 7.79 17.96 -2.93
CA CYS A 236 7.12 16.74 -3.39
C CYS A 236 5.65 16.63 -2.94
N HIS A 237 5.14 17.56 -2.13
CA HIS A 237 3.80 17.46 -1.55
C HIS A 237 2.67 17.40 -2.59
N PRO A 238 2.64 18.22 -3.66
CA PRO A 238 1.60 18.13 -4.68
C PRO A 238 1.57 16.74 -5.33
N PHE A 239 2.75 16.22 -5.71
CA PHE A 239 2.89 14.86 -6.24
C PHE A 239 2.30 13.83 -5.26
N LEU A 240 2.70 13.85 -3.99
CA LEU A 240 2.24 12.86 -3.01
C LEU A 240 0.74 12.95 -2.75
N ILE A 241 0.15 14.14 -2.70
CA ILE A 241 -1.30 14.33 -2.53
C ILE A 241 -2.04 13.68 -3.69
N GLN A 242 -1.67 14.00 -4.94
CA GLN A 242 -2.31 13.43 -6.13
C GLN A 242 -2.10 11.92 -6.21
N PHE A 243 -0.88 11.46 -5.93
CA PHE A 243 -0.51 10.05 -6.03
C PHE A 243 -1.27 9.19 -5.03
N TYR A 244 -1.29 9.57 -3.74
CA TYR A 244 -2.02 8.80 -2.71
C TYR A 244 -3.55 8.89 -2.87
N GLY A 245 -4.09 10.03 -3.31
CA GLY A 245 -5.52 10.17 -3.63
C GLY A 245 -5.93 9.28 -4.80
N THR A 246 -5.16 9.30 -5.88
CA THR A 246 -5.39 8.47 -7.07
C THR A 246 -5.26 6.98 -6.75
N HIS A 247 -4.26 6.60 -5.93
CA HIS A 247 -4.12 5.22 -5.48
C HIS A 247 -5.31 4.75 -4.64
N LEU A 248 -5.81 5.57 -3.71
CA LEU A 248 -7.01 5.22 -2.94
C LEU A 248 -8.23 5.04 -3.87
N ARG A 249 -8.39 5.91 -4.87
CA ARG A 249 -9.45 5.79 -5.89
C ARG A 249 -9.32 4.46 -6.63
N LEU A 250 -8.13 4.12 -7.13
CA LEU A 250 -7.87 2.84 -7.78
C LEU A 250 -8.24 1.65 -6.87
N GLN A 251 -7.78 1.65 -5.62
CA GLN A 251 -8.05 0.55 -4.69
C GLN A 251 -9.55 0.37 -4.46
N LEU A 252 -10.28 1.44 -4.14
CA LEU A 252 -11.70 1.36 -3.83
C LEU A 252 -12.54 0.89 -5.02
N PHE A 253 -12.25 1.38 -6.22
CA PHE A 253 -12.99 1.02 -7.43
C PHE A 253 -12.57 -0.33 -8.01
N SER A 254 -11.46 -0.90 -7.57
CA SER A 254 -11.06 -2.27 -7.90
C SER A 254 -11.80 -3.34 -7.09
N LEU A 255 -12.37 -3.01 -5.92
CA LEU A 255 -13.07 -3.97 -5.05
C LEU A 255 -14.31 -4.62 -5.70
N PRO A 256 -15.25 -3.88 -6.33
CA PRO A 256 -16.41 -4.50 -6.95
C PRO A 256 -16.05 -5.40 -8.14
N LEU A 257 -14.92 -5.11 -8.80
CA LEU A 257 -14.41 -5.90 -9.93
C LEU A 257 -13.89 -7.26 -9.47
N GLN A 258 -13.42 -7.36 -8.23
CA GLN A 258 -12.97 -8.59 -7.60
C GLN A 258 -14.15 -9.51 -7.22
N GLU A 259 -15.28 -8.94 -6.80
CA GLU A 259 -16.42 -9.70 -6.27
C GLU A 259 -17.38 -10.26 -7.34
N THR A 260 -17.24 -9.89 -8.62
CA THR A 260 -18.36 -10.04 -9.60
C THR A 260 -17.99 -10.68 -10.95
N LEU A 261 -17.03 -11.63 -10.98
CA LEU A 261 -16.77 -12.44 -12.18
C LEU A 261 -17.73 -13.65 -12.35
N ASP A 262 -18.63 -13.90 -11.39
CA ASP A 262 -19.50 -15.10 -11.39
C ASP A 262 -20.99 -14.85 -11.72
N GLN A 263 -21.42 -13.63 -12.11
CA GLN A 263 -22.85 -13.32 -12.32
C GLN A 263 -23.13 -12.52 -13.62
N PRO A 264 -23.77 -13.14 -14.64
CA PRO A 264 -24.55 -12.43 -15.67
C PRO A 264 -25.90 -12.08 -15.02
N ASP A 265 -26.51 -10.90 -15.08
CA ASP A 265 -26.84 -10.17 -16.31
C ASP A 265 -27.42 -8.75 -16.02
N GLU A 266 -27.53 -8.29 -14.75
CA GLU A 266 -28.38 -7.10 -14.44
C GLU A 266 -27.63 -5.80 -14.03
N GLY A 267 -26.29 -5.80 -14.00
CA GLY A 267 -25.49 -4.67 -13.45
C GLY A 267 -24.37 -4.13 -14.35
N SER A 268 -24.55 -4.14 -15.68
CA SER A 268 -23.47 -3.91 -16.65
C SER A 268 -22.92 -2.47 -16.70
N SER A 269 -23.76 -1.45 -16.50
CA SER A 269 -23.36 -0.03 -16.64
C SER A 269 -22.41 0.44 -15.52
N HIS A 270 -22.73 0.14 -14.25
CA HIS A 270 -21.92 0.55 -13.11
C HIS A 270 -20.62 -0.25 -12.98
N ARG A 271 -20.62 -1.53 -13.40
CA ARG A 271 -19.39 -2.31 -13.56
C ARG A 271 -18.43 -1.65 -14.55
N MET A 272 -18.96 -1.13 -15.65
CA MET A 272 -18.16 -0.40 -16.65
C MET A 272 -17.60 0.91 -16.07
N GLU A 273 -18.38 1.64 -15.28
CA GLU A 273 -17.92 2.85 -14.59
C GLU A 273 -16.76 2.53 -13.63
N ALA A 274 -16.91 1.52 -12.76
CA ALA A 274 -15.85 1.14 -11.83
C ALA A 274 -14.58 0.65 -12.54
N LEU A 275 -14.74 -0.07 -13.65
CA LEU A 275 -13.66 -0.48 -14.53
C LEU A 275 -12.93 0.73 -15.10
N TRP A 276 -13.67 1.71 -15.62
CA TRP A 276 -13.11 2.91 -16.23
C TRP A 276 -12.41 3.83 -15.23
N VAL A 277 -12.98 4.01 -14.04
CA VAL A 277 -12.36 4.77 -12.94
C VAL A 277 -11.07 4.08 -12.48
N SER A 278 -11.07 2.76 -12.34
CA SER A 278 -9.86 2.00 -11.98
C SER A 278 -8.79 2.11 -13.08
N TYR A 279 -9.16 1.90 -14.34
CA TYR A 279 -8.27 2.03 -15.50
C TYR A 279 -7.62 3.42 -15.58
N SER A 280 -8.44 4.48 -15.53
CA SER A 280 -7.96 5.87 -15.61
C SER A 280 -7.09 6.24 -14.41
N SER A 281 -7.44 5.79 -13.20
CA SER A 281 -6.63 6.00 -11.99
C SER A 281 -5.28 5.30 -12.10
N ALA A 282 -5.24 4.04 -12.56
CA ALA A 282 -4.00 3.30 -12.71
C ALA A 282 -3.08 3.93 -13.77
N LEU A 283 -3.63 4.42 -14.88
CA LEU A 283 -2.88 5.20 -15.86
C LEU A 283 -2.36 6.51 -15.29
N GLU A 284 -3.20 7.28 -14.59
CA GLU A 284 -2.77 8.55 -14.02
C GLU A 284 -1.66 8.38 -12.99
N MET A 285 -1.65 7.29 -12.22
CA MET A 285 -0.51 6.98 -11.35
C MET A 285 0.80 6.87 -12.12
N LEU A 286 0.81 6.18 -13.26
CA LEU A 286 2.01 6.07 -14.11
C LEU A 286 2.37 7.42 -14.75
N HIS A 287 1.39 8.22 -15.15
CA HIS A 287 1.64 9.57 -15.67
C HIS A 287 2.18 10.53 -14.60
N LEU A 288 1.73 10.42 -13.36
CA LEU A 288 2.25 11.21 -12.23
C LEU A 288 3.73 10.90 -11.98
N ILE A 289 4.14 9.63 -12.09
CA ILE A 289 5.57 9.25 -12.05
C ILE A 289 6.35 9.97 -13.15
N CYS A 290 5.84 9.98 -14.38
CA CYS A 290 6.49 10.66 -15.49
C CYS A 290 6.57 12.19 -15.29
N ARG A 291 5.48 12.81 -14.82
CA ARG A 291 5.36 14.26 -14.61
C ARG A 291 6.25 14.78 -13.48
N HIS A 292 6.46 13.95 -12.45
CA HIS A 292 7.20 14.30 -11.24
C HIS A 292 8.51 13.54 -11.09
N SER A 293 9.16 13.22 -12.21
CA SER A 293 10.37 12.39 -12.28
C SER A 293 11.50 12.86 -11.38
N SER A 294 11.64 14.16 -11.12
CA SER A 294 12.66 14.74 -10.24
C SER A 294 12.54 14.33 -8.77
N TRP A 295 11.36 13.87 -8.34
CA TRP A 295 11.06 13.52 -6.95
C TRP A 295 11.17 12.01 -6.68
N LEU A 296 11.43 11.19 -7.70
CA LEU A 296 11.34 9.74 -7.58
C LEU A 296 12.52 9.13 -6.84
N TYR A 297 13.73 9.66 -7.05
CA TYR A 297 14.94 9.09 -6.43
C TYR A 297 14.87 9.02 -4.89
N PHE A 298 14.15 9.96 -4.27
CA PHE A 298 14.01 10.05 -2.81
C PHE A 298 12.68 9.50 -2.30
N ALA A 299 11.81 9.00 -3.20
CA ALA A 299 10.52 8.47 -2.81
C ALA A 299 10.66 7.29 -1.85
N GLN A 300 9.64 7.12 -1.01
CA GLN A 300 9.55 5.99 -0.10
C GLN A 300 9.15 4.72 -0.86
N ASP A 301 9.44 3.57 -0.25
CA ASP A 301 9.12 2.27 -0.84
C ASP A 301 7.62 2.11 -1.18
N SER A 302 6.73 2.76 -0.43
CA SER A 302 5.29 2.77 -0.72
C SER A 302 4.95 3.29 -2.12
N VAL A 303 5.66 4.31 -2.62
CA VAL A 303 5.43 4.86 -3.96
C VAL A 303 5.73 3.79 -5.01
N HIS A 304 6.84 3.08 -4.87
CA HIS A 304 7.23 2.00 -5.78
C HIS A 304 6.20 0.86 -5.76
N VAL A 305 5.81 0.39 -4.58
CA VAL A 305 4.80 -0.67 -4.43
C VAL A 305 3.47 -0.28 -5.08
N MET A 306 3.01 0.95 -4.85
CA MET A 306 1.76 1.46 -5.43
C MET A 306 1.85 1.63 -6.96
N THR A 307 3.01 2.01 -7.49
CA THR A 307 3.27 2.05 -8.94
C THR A 307 3.30 0.64 -9.55
N ALA A 308 3.91 -0.33 -8.88
CA ALA A 308 3.89 -1.72 -9.32
C ALA A 308 2.47 -2.29 -9.31
N TYR A 309 1.68 -1.99 -8.28
CA TYR A 309 0.27 -2.34 -8.20
C TYR A 309 -0.53 -1.76 -9.37
N SER A 310 -0.37 -0.47 -9.70
CA SER A 310 -1.11 0.13 -10.82
C SER A 310 -0.75 -0.49 -12.17
N ALA A 311 0.55 -0.76 -12.41
CA ALA A 311 0.99 -1.44 -13.62
C ALA A 311 0.46 -2.88 -13.70
N ALA A 312 0.53 -3.64 -12.60
CA ALA A 312 0.03 -5.00 -12.52
C ALA A 312 -1.49 -5.07 -12.73
N PHE A 313 -2.24 -4.12 -12.19
CA PHE A 313 -3.68 -3.98 -12.43
C PHE A 313 -3.99 -3.77 -13.91
N LEU A 314 -3.28 -2.86 -14.59
CA LEU A 314 -3.48 -2.61 -16.02
C LEU A 314 -3.17 -3.84 -16.87
N ILE A 315 -2.13 -4.60 -16.54
CA ILE A 315 -1.83 -5.87 -17.20
C ILE A 315 -2.93 -6.90 -16.95
N LYS A 316 -3.42 -7.04 -15.71
CA LYS A 316 -4.56 -7.93 -15.38
C LYS A 316 -5.79 -7.56 -16.21
N LEU A 317 -6.09 -6.25 -16.32
CA LEU A 317 -7.18 -5.74 -17.14
C LEU A 317 -7.02 -6.15 -18.61
N LEU A 318 -5.82 -6.05 -19.18
CA LEU A 318 -5.58 -6.48 -20.57
C LEU A 318 -5.74 -7.99 -20.79
N MET A 319 -5.49 -8.80 -19.75
CA MET A 319 -5.65 -10.26 -19.81
C MET A 319 -7.11 -10.68 -19.66
N SER A 320 -7.90 -9.95 -18.87
CA SER A 320 -9.28 -10.34 -18.53
C SER A 320 -10.37 -9.62 -19.35
N ALA A 321 -10.06 -8.50 -20.01
CA ALA A 321 -11.05 -7.74 -20.77
C ALA A 321 -11.34 -8.34 -22.16
N PRO A 322 -12.56 -8.14 -22.71
CA PRO A 322 -12.89 -8.54 -24.07
C PRO A 322 -11.94 -7.93 -25.10
N GLU A 323 -11.62 -8.67 -26.15
CA GLU A 323 -10.59 -8.28 -27.13
C GLU A 323 -10.85 -6.91 -27.79
N SER A 324 -12.12 -6.55 -27.98
CA SER A 324 -12.54 -5.25 -28.49
C SER A 324 -12.14 -4.08 -27.59
N VAL A 325 -12.25 -4.25 -26.27
CA VAL A 325 -11.83 -3.27 -25.25
C VAL A 325 -10.31 -3.26 -25.17
N THR A 326 -9.69 -4.44 -25.11
CA THR A 326 -8.24 -4.59 -24.98
C THR A 326 -7.49 -3.90 -26.11
N ARG A 327 -7.94 -4.05 -27.37
CA ARG A 327 -7.34 -3.36 -28.53
C ARG A 327 -7.38 -1.82 -28.42
N GLN A 328 -8.37 -1.25 -27.73
CA GLN A 328 -8.50 0.19 -27.55
C GLN A 328 -7.58 0.74 -26.45
N ILE A 329 -7.42 0.00 -25.35
CA ILE A 329 -6.68 0.46 -24.18
C ILE A 329 -5.20 0.05 -24.17
N GLU A 330 -4.83 -1.03 -24.87
CA GLU A 330 -3.47 -1.57 -24.89
C GLU A 330 -2.38 -0.56 -25.28
N PRO A 331 -2.55 0.27 -26.33
CA PRO A 331 -1.52 1.24 -26.70
C PRO A 331 -1.22 2.25 -25.59
N ALA A 332 -2.27 2.74 -24.92
CA ALA A 332 -2.14 3.69 -23.82
C ALA A 332 -1.46 3.06 -22.61
N ILE A 333 -1.85 1.84 -22.23
CA ILE A 333 -1.24 1.09 -21.13
C ILE A 333 0.25 0.83 -21.41
N ARG A 334 0.57 0.31 -22.59
CA ARG A 334 1.97 0.04 -22.98
C ARG A 334 2.81 1.32 -22.94
N SER A 335 2.27 2.43 -23.46
CA SER A 335 2.96 3.73 -23.44
C SER A 335 3.23 4.20 -22.02
N ALA A 336 2.22 4.15 -21.14
CA ALA A 336 2.34 4.60 -19.75
C ALA A 336 3.34 3.75 -18.95
N ILE A 337 3.27 2.42 -19.06
CA ILE A 337 4.21 1.52 -18.37
C ILE A 337 5.64 1.73 -18.88
N SER A 338 5.83 1.82 -20.20
CA SER A 338 7.15 2.04 -20.80
C SER A 338 7.72 3.40 -20.42
N GLY A 339 6.89 4.45 -20.42
CA GLY A 339 7.28 5.80 -19.99
C GLY A 339 7.75 5.81 -18.54
N ALA A 340 6.99 5.17 -17.64
CA ALA A 340 7.39 5.04 -16.24
C ALA A 340 8.69 4.23 -16.08
N ALA A 341 8.87 3.13 -16.83
CA ALA A 341 10.09 2.33 -16.81
C ALA A 341 11.33 3.16 -17.19
N VAL A 342 11.23 3.93 -18.28
CA VAL A 342 12.28 4.85 -18.75
C VAL A 342 12.61 5.89 -17.67
N VAL A 343 11.58 6.50 -17.07
CA VAL A 343 11.76 7.54 -16.04
C VAL A 343 12.47 7.00 -14.79
N PHE A 344 12.13 5.78 -14.33
CA PHE A 344 12.85 5.14 -13.22
C PHE A 344 14.29 4.77 -13.60
N SER A 345 14.51 4.27 -14.82
CA SER A 345 15.85 3.96 -15.32
C SER A 345 16.75 5.21 -15.39
N GLN A 346 16.19 6.35 -15.82
CA GLN A 346 16.86 7.64 -15.88
C GLN A 346 17.25 8.23 -14.53
N GLN A 347 16.70 7.72 -13.41
CA GLN A 347 17.17 8.13 -12.08
C GLN A 347 18.62 7.69 -11.81
N ALA A 348 19.18 6.81 -12.66
CA ALA A 348 20.55 6.31 -12.55
C ALA A 348 20.89 5.76 -11.15
N ALA A 349 19.88 5.15 -10.51
CA ALA A 349 20.01 4.66 -9.15
C ALA A 349 20.88 3.38 -9.10
N PRO A 350 21.61 3.14 -7.98
CA PRO A 350 22.43 1.95 -7.85
C PRO A 350 21.63 0.65 -8.06
N PRO A 351 22.27 -0.44 -8.54
CA PRO A 351 21.63 -1.76 -8.62
C PRO A 351 21.05 -2.18 -7.26
N GLY A 352 19.86 -2.78 -7.29
CA GLY A 352 19.14 -3.20 -6.06
C GLY A 352 18.42 -2.08 -5.31
N SER A 353 18.52 -0.83 -5.75
CA SER A 353 17.66 0.26 -5.23
C SER A 353 16.21 0.12 -5.70
N SER A 354 15.27 0.71 -4.96
CA SER A 354 13.83 0.69 -5.29
C SER A 354 13.55 1.23 -6.70
N CYS A 355 14.23 2.30 -7.14
CA CYS A 355 14.13 2.81 -8.51
C CYS A 355 14.63 1.81 -9.56
N ALA A 356 15.80 1.19 -9.35
CA ALA A 356 16.37 0.23 -10.29
C ALA A 356 15.51 -1.03 -10.42
N LEU A 357 15.00 -1.54 -9.30
CA LEU A 357 14.09 -2.70 -9.26
C LEU A 357 12.76 -2.37 -9.94
N GLN A 358 12.19 -1.18 -9.70
CA GLN A 358 10.97 -0.73 -10.35
C GLN A 358 11.14 -0.62 -11.88
N ALA A 359 12.24 -0.05 -12.36
CA ALA A 359 12.51 0.04 -13.80
C ALA A 359 12.55 -1.36 -14.44
N LYS A 360 13.33 -2.26 -13.84
CA LYS A 360 13.46 -3.66 -14.29
C LYS A 360 12.10 -4.37 -14.31
N PHE A 361 11.30 -4.20 -13.25
CA PHE A 361 9.95 -4.76 -13.18
C PHE A 361 9.06 -4.28 -14.33
N LEU A 362 8.99 -2.97 -14.56
CA LEU A 362 8.13 -2.39 -15.60
C LEU A 362 8.56 -2.79 -17.02
N ASP A 363 9.87 -2.91 -17.27
CA ASP A 363 10.41 -3.43 -18.54
C ASP A 363 10.07 -4.93 -18.72
N ASN A 364 10.21 -5.72 -17.65
CA ASN A 364 9.91 -7.15 -17.68
C ASN A 364 8.44 -7.43 -17.96
N ILE A 365 7.50 -6.73 -17.31
CA ILE A 365 6.07 -6.96 -17.57
C ILE A 365 5.70 -6.62 -19.01
N THR A 366 6.29 -5.56 -19.58
CA THR A 366 6.00 -5.09 -20.94
C THR A 366 6.51 -6.04 -22.02
N THR A 367 7.63 -6.73 -21.74
CA THR A 367 8.25 -7.69 -22.64
C THR A 367 7.65 -9.09 -22.54
N ARG A 368 7.20 -9.51 -21.35
CA ARG A 368 6.61 -10.84 -21.12
C ARG A 368 5.12 -10.90 -21.47
N PHE A 369 4.35 -9.83 -21.21
CA PHE A 369 2.90 -9.79 -21.44
C PHE A 369 2.46 -10.30 -22.83
N PRO A 370 3.08 -9.91 -23.97
CA PRO A 370 2.66 -10.40 -25.27
C PRO A 370 2.79 -11.92 -25.44
N LYS A 371 3.83 -12.51 -24.86
CA LYS A 371 4.10 -13.95 -24.95
C LYS A 371 3.07 -14.76 -24.18
N GLU A 372 2.78 -14.31 -22.96
CA GLU A 372 1.80 -14.96 -22.08
C GLU A 372 0.39 -14.89 -22.67
N ARG A 373 0.03 -13.73 -23.24
CA ARG A 373 -1.26 -13.56 -23.90
C ARG A 373 -1.43 -14.50 -25.10
N SER A 374 -0.41 -14.65 -25.94
CA SER A 374 -0.44 -15.63 -27.04
C SER A 374 -0.57 -17.07 -26.56
N TYR A 375 0.07 -17.42 -25.44
CA TYR A 375 -0.01 -18.76 -24.86
C TYR A 375 -1.42 -19.08 -24.31
N VAL A 376 -2.03 -18.13 -23.58
CA VAL A 376 -3.40 -18.28 -23.05
C VAL A 376 -4.44 -18.37 -24.18
N HIS A 377 -4.34 -17.53 -25.21
CA HIS A 377 -5.25 -17.57 -26.36
C HIS A 377 -5.07 -18.86 -27.20
N GLY A 378 -3.84 -19.40 -27.28
CA GLY A 378 -3.56 -20.67 -27.93
C GLY A 378 -4.21 -21.87 -27.21
N ARG A 379 -4.15 -21.92 -25.87
CA ARG A 379 -4.83 -22.96 -25.08
C ARG A 379 -6.35 -22.91 -25.19
N GLY A 380 -6.94 -21.71 -25.24
CA GLY A 380 -8.39 -21.55 -25.42
C GLY A 380 -8.86 -22.08 -26.78
N GLN A 381 -8.06 -21.93 -27.83
CA GLN A 381 -8.34 -22.51 -29.14
C GLN A 381 -8.19 -24.05 -29.14
N ASP A 382 -7.12 -24.60 -28.56
CA ASP A 382 -6.90 -26.05 -28.48
C ASP A 382 -7.97 -26.78 -27.63
N GLN A 383 -8.44 -26.16 -26.55
CA GLN A 383 -9.57 -26.71 -25.76
C GLN A 383 -10.90 -26.61 -26.51
N SER A 384 -11.13 -25.55 -27.29
CA SER A 384 -12.35 -25.45 -28.12
C SER A 384 -12.38 -26.51 -29.24
N ILE A 385 -11.22 -26.86 -29.80
CA ILE A 385 -11.06 -27.92 -30.80
C ILE A 385 -11.23 -29.30 -30.15
N ALA A 386 -10.73 -29.51 -28.93
CA ALA A 386 -10.93 -30.76 -28.19
C ALA A 386 -12.39 -31.01 -27.79
N VAL A 387 -13.15 -29.94 -27.49
CA VAL A 387 -14.60 -30.04 -27.20
C VAL A 387 -15.43 -30.29 -28.47
N GLN A 388 -14.99 -29.82 -29.64
CA GLN A 388 -15.65 -30.12 -30.93
C GLN A 388 -15.28 -31.50 -31.51
N ALA A 389 -14.19 -32.14 -31.07
CA ALA A 389 -13.72 -33.43 -31.59
C ALA A 389 -14.13 -34.65 -30.72
N GLY A 390 -15.00 -34.47 -29.72
CA GLY A 390 -15.22 -35.46 -28.65
C GLY A 390 -16.62 -36.07 -28.51
N GLU A 391 -17.40 -36.27 -29.58
CA GLU A 391 -18.55 -37.17 -29.54
C GLU A 391 -18.21 -38.53 -30.15
N ARG A 392 -17.92 -39.52 -29.29
CA ARG A 392 -18.40 -40.92 -29.35
C ARG A 392 -17.67 -41.75 -28.30
N PHE A 393 -18.26 -41.87 -27.12
CA PHE A 393 -18.05 -43.06 -26.30
C PHE A 393 -19.40 -43.66 -25.90
N THR A 394 -19.61 -44.85 -26.43
CA THR A 394 -20.68 -45.79 -26.18
C THR A 394 -20.76 -46.16 -24.69
N ILE A 395 -21.97 -46.09 -24.16
CA ILE A 395 -22.35 -46.63 -22.85
C ILE A 395 -22.17 -48.16 -22.90
N SER A 396 -21.28 -48.69 -22.05
CA SER A 396 -21.22 -50.12 -21.74
C SER A 396 -21.23 -50.30 -20.23
N SER A 397 -22.34 -50.83 -19.74
CA SER A 397 -22.58 -51.26 -18.37
C SER A 397 -21.67 -52.42 -17.98
N THR A 398 -21.07 -52.38 -16.78
CA THR A 398 -20.77 -53.58 -15.99
C THR A 398 -20.39 -53.20 -14.54
N GLN A 399 -21.23 -53.61 -13.59
CA GLN A 399 -20.87 -53.89 -12.19
C GLN A 399 -20.07 -55.22 -12.14
N PRO A 400 -19.23 -55.48 -11.11
CA PRO A 400 -19.75 -56.14 -9.90
C PRO A 400 -19.08 -55.79 -8.55
N ASN A 401 -19.94 -55.84 -7.53
CA ASN A 401 -19.83 -56.34 -6.14
C ASN A 401 -18.59 -56.22 -5.25
N CYS A 402 -18.94 -55.86 -4.00
CA CYS A 402 -18.34 -56.07 -2.69
C CYS A 402 -17.57 -57.38 -2.47
N ASP A 403 -16.55 -57.30 -1.61
CA ASP A 403 -16.52 -58.13 -0.40
C ASP A 403 -15.64 -57.51 0.70
N ASP A 404 -15.98 -57.93 1.91
CA ASP A 404 -15.83 -57.26 3.21
C ASP A 404 -14.71 -57.89 4.07
N SER A 405 -14.43 -57.28 5.23
CA SER A 405 -13.75 -57.82 6.44
C SER A 405 -12.21 -57.72 6.59
N ARG A 406 -11.58 -57.44 7.76
CA ARG A 406 -11.96 -56.91 9.11
C ARG A 406 -10.70 -56.85 10.03
N TRP A 407 -10.49 -55.70 10.71
CA TRP A 407 -9.93 -55.43 12.09
C TRP A 407 -8.45 -55.81 12.41
N ASP A 408 -7.67 -55.18 13.31
CA ASP A 408 -7.84 -54.36 14.55
C ASP A 408 -6.43 -53.75 14.86
N SER A 409 -6.14 -52.47 15.19
CA SER A 409 -6.41 -51.57 16.35
C SER A 409 -5.16 -51.18 17.19
N SER A 410 -5.28 -50.06 17.94
CA SER A 410 -4.34 -49.21 18.71
C SER A 410 -3.62 -48.09 17.91
N GLU A 411 -3.62 -46.80 18.27
CA GLU A 411 -4.00 -46.07 19.50
C GLU A 411 -4.22 -44.55 19.21
N THR A 412 -5.32 -44.00 19.74
CA THR A 412 -5.54 -42.67 20.35
C THR A 412 -4.89 -41.36 19.82
N ALA A 413 -5.71 -40.50 19.20
CA ALA A 413 -5.95 -39.09 19.64
C ALA A 413 -7.06 -38.42 18.80
N SER A 414 -8.17 -38.10 19.45
CA SER A 414 -9.39 -37.53 18.86
C SER A 414 -9.38 -36.01 18.78
N PHE A 415 -9.70 -35.49 17.58
CA PHE A 415 -10.63 -34.39 17.29
C PHE A 415 -10.57 -33.10 18.14
N ILE A 416 -9.90 -32.08 17.60
CA ILE A 416 -10.44 -30.71 17.59
C ILE A 416 -10.46 -30.26 16.12
N ALA A 417 -11.66 -30.22 15.55
CA ALA A 417 -11.92 -29.56 14.28
C ALA A 417 -11.61 -28.05 14.43
N PRO A 418 -10.92 -27.40 13.47
CA PRO A 418 -10.84 -25.95 13.51
C PRO A 418 -12.24 -25.41 13.19
N ILE A 419 -12.81 -24.75 14.19
CA ILE A 419 -13.97 -23.88 14.05
C ILE A 419 -13.65 -22.92 12.89
N ARG A 420 -14.43 -22.99 11.81
CA ARG A 420 -14.48 -21.98 10.74
C ARG A 420 -14.96 -20.67 11.37
N GLY A 421 -14.02 -19.92 11.95
CA GLY A 421 -14.17 -18.50 12.22
C GLY A 421 -14.04 -17.77 10.89
N ALA A 422 -15.08 -17.03 10.52
CA ALA A 422 -15.09 -16.16 9.35
C ALA A 422 -13.91 -15.16 9.44
N ASN A 423 -12.94 -15.30 8.54
CA ASN A 423 -11.86 -14.34 8.40
C ASN A 423 -12.23 -13.29 7.35
N ILE A 424 -12.17 -12.06 7.81
CA ILE A 424 -12.42 -10.79 7.12
C ILE A 424 -11.10 -10.34 6.48
N ALA A 425 -11.19 -9.79 5.27
CA ALA A 425 -10.17 -9.02 4.57
C ALA A 425 -8.92 -9.79 4.07
N GLU A 426 -9.12 -10.68 3.08
CA GLU A 426 -8.12 -10.87 2.03
C GLU A 426 -8.15 -9.64 1.11
N THR A 427 -7.39 -8.60 1.44
CA THR A 427 -7.01 -7.53 0.49
C THR A 427 -5.61 -7.73 -0.08
N GLY A 428 -5.00 -8.89 0.20
CA GLY A 428 -3.96 -9.46 -0.65
C GLY A 428 -4.61 -10.06 -1.88
N LEU A 429 -3.91 -10.01 -3.02
CA LEU A 429 -4.37 -10.61 -4.27
C LEU A 429 -4.45 -12.14 -4.10
N THR A 430 -5.59 -12.65 -3.64
CA THR A 430 -5.86 -14.09 -3.56
C THR A 430 -7.16 -14.39 -4.29
N PHE A 431 -7.03 -15.01 -5.47
CA PHE A 431 -8.11 -15.72 -6.13
C PHE A 431 -7.56 -17.04 -6.70
N GLU A 432 -8.24 -18.14 -6.43
CA GLU A 432 -7.91 -19.43 -7.02
C GLU A 432 -8.67 -19.60 -8.35
N SER A 433 -8.06 -19.17 -9.46
CA SER A 433 -8.43 -19.58 -10.83
C SER A 433 -7.18 -19.84 -11.68
N ALA A 434 -7.29 -20.64 -12.74
CA ALA A 434 -6.17 -20.97 -13.62
C ALA A 434 -5.57 -19.73 -14.34
N GLU A 435 -6.40 -18.73 -14.62
CA GLU A 435 -5.96 -17.44 -15.18
C GLU A 435 -5.21 -16.59 -14.13
N GLU A 436 -5.58 -16.67 -12.84
CA GLU A 436 -4.90 -15.97 -11.75
C GLU A 436 -3.50 -16.53 -11.49
N ALA A 437 -3.33 -17.85 -11.49
CA ALA A 437 -2.02 -18.48 -11.33
C ALA A 437 -1.03 -18.04 -12.43
N THR A 438 -1.55 -17.85 -13.65
CA THR A 438 -0.78 -17.38 -14.81
C THR A 438 -0.35 -15.92 -14.63
N TRP A 439 -1.25 -15.06 -14.14
CA TRP A 439 -0.94 -13.66 -13.85
C TRP A 439 0.01 -13.49 -12.65
N ALA A 440 -0.23 -14.20 -11.55
CA ALA A 440 0.63 -14.14 -10.36
C ALA A 440 2.05 -14.62 -10.68
N SER A 441 2.18 -15.68 -11.51
CA SER A 441 3.47 -16.12 -12.04
C SER A 441 4.13 -15.02 -12.87
N LEU A 442 3.41 -14.38 -13.79
CA LEU A 442 3.94 -13.31 -14.63
C LEU A 442 4.50 -12.13 -13.80
N ILE A 443 3.78 -11.71 -12.76
CA ILE A 443 4.18 -10.60 -11.88
C ILE A 443 5.37 -10.99 -11.00
N ALA A 444 5.35 -12.21 -10.42
CA ALA A 444 6.47 -12.74 -9.64
C ALA A 444 7.73 -12.89 -10.49
N GLU A 445 7.60 -13.42 -11.69
CA GLU A 445 8.67 -13.56 -12.67
C GLU A 445 9.20 -12.22 -13.20
N ALA A 446 8.36 -11.18 -13.20
CA ALA A 446 8.81 -9.83 -13.50
C ALA A 446 9.62 -9.20 -12.35
N GLY A 447 9.64 -9.83 -11.17
CA GLY A 447 10.45 -9.45 -10.03
C GLY A 447 9.68 -8.77 -8.89
N PHE A 448 8.36 -9.02 -8.77
CA PHE A 448 7.53 -8.41 -7.72
C PHE A 448 6.57 -9.43 -7.10
N SER A 449 6.60 -9.61 -5.78
CA SER A 449 5.52 -10.28 -5.05
C SER A 449 4.40 -9.28 -4.81
N ALA A 450 3.29 -9.48 -5.48
CA ALA A 450 2.10 -8.66 -5.27
C ALA A 450 1.39 -8.98 -3.94
N GLN A 451 1.61 -10.19 -3.39
CA GLN A 451 1.11 -10.59 -2.07
C GLN A 451 1.87 -9.89 -0.94
N ASP A 452 3.20 -9.80 -1.05
CA ASP A 452 4.05 -9.22 -0.02
C ASP A 452 4.35 -7.73 -0.24
N GLY A 453 4.12 -7.23 -1.46
CA GLY A 453 4.49 -5.88 -1.88
C GLY A 453 6.00 -5.67 -1.88
N VAL A 454 6.76 -6.67 -2.34
CA VAL A 454 8.23 -6.70 -2.28
C VAL A 454 8.82 -7.01 -3.67
N PHE A 455 9.93 -6.35 -3.99
CA PHE A 455 10.72 -6.65 -5.19
C PHE A 455 11.78 -7.71 -4.90
N PHE A 456 12.06 -8.57 -5.88
CA PHE A 456 13.16 -9.54 -5.81
C PHE A 456 14.16 -9.32 -6.95
N GLY A 457 15.44 -9.56 -6.64
CA GLY A 457 16.60 -9.29 -7.51
C GLY A 457 16.74 -10.20 -8.71
#